data_AF-A0A0N1H2E2-F1
#
_entry.id   AF-A0A0N1H2E2-F1
#
_cell.length_a   1.000
_cell.length_b   1.000
_cell.length_c   1.000
_cell.angle_alpha   90.00
_cell.angle_beta   90.00
_cell.angle_gamma   90.00
#
_symmetry.space_group_name_H-M   'P 1'
#
loop_
_entity.id
_entity.type
_entity.pdbx_description
1 polymer ?
#
loop_
_entity_poly.entity_id
_entity_poly.type
_entity_poly.pdbx_seq_one_letter_code
_entity_poly.pdbx_strand_id
1 'polypeptide(L)' 'MLVFQVGDDQGHRAEAFGKAICVDWYRQQPDEIAGLLRRAGFEVWATTTRQPDSAEKTPQGYVLARKPVAES' A
#
# COMPACT_ATOMS: atom_id res chain seq x y z
N MET A 1 9.26 -4.89 1.57
CA MET A 1 8.30 -4.71 0.45
C MET A 1 6.95 -4.40 1.07
N LEU A 2 6.26 -3.38 0.57
CA LEU A 2 4.89 -3.06 0.95
C LEU A 2 3.95 -3.46 -0.18
N VAL A 3 2.78 -4.00 0.18
CA VAL A 3 1.71 -4.38 -0.76
C VAL A 3 0.39 -3.85 -0.21
N PHE A 4 -0.41 -3.21 -1.07
CA PHE A 4 -1.67 -2.58 -0.67
C PHE A 4 -2.62 -2.45 -1.87
N GLN A 5 -3.90 -2.23 -1.56
CA GLN A 5 -4.93 -1.91 -2.56
C GLN A 5 -4.81 -0.46 -3.01
N VAL A 6 -4.75 -0.25 -4.32
CA VAL A 6 -4.64 1.10 -4.93
C VAL A 6 -6.02 1.73 -5.06
N GLY A 7 -6.07 3.03 -4.79
CA GLY A 7 -7.23 3.88 -5.01
C GLY A 7 -7.23 5.07 -4.05
N ASP A 8 -8.21 5.95 -4.23
CA ASP A 8 -8.39 7.15 -3.41
C ASP A 8 -9.57 7.03 -2.42
N ASP A 9 -10.23 5.86 -2.43
CA ASP A 9 -11.38 5.61 -1.58
C ASP A 9 -10.96 5.41 -0.12
N GLN A 10 -11.76 5.98 0.77
CA GLN A 10 -11.80 5.66 2.18
C GLN A 10 -13.18 5.12 2.54
N GLY A 11 -13.28 4.30 3.59
CA GLY A 11 -14.57 3.76 4.00
C GLY A 11 -14.57 3.19 5.40
N HIS A 12 -15.77 3.01 5.93
CA HIS A 12 -16.00 2.39 7.22
C HIS A 12 -16.49 0.95 7.05
N ARG A 13 -15.99 0.04 7.87
CA ARG A 13 -16.47 -1.33 7.93
C ARG A 13 -17.01 -1.63 9.33
N ALA A 14 -18.31 -1.85 9.38
CA ALA A 14 -19.06 -2.16 10.60
C ALA A 14 -19.18 -3.66 10.88
N GLU A 15 -18.89 -4.52 9.89
CA GLU A 15 -18.96 -5.98 10.03
C GLU A 15 -17.88 -6.69 9.19
N ALA A 16 -17.25 -7.71 9.77
CA ALA A 16 -16.39 -8.66 9.08
C ALA A 16 -16.41 -10.03 9.76
N PHE A 17 -16.35 -11.09 8.97
CA PHE A 17 -16.32 -12.48 9.45
C PHE A 17 -17.48 -12.83 10.41
N GLY A 18 -18.68 -12.26 10.16
CA GLY A 18 -19.86 -12.45 11.01
C GLY A 18 -19.77 -11.76 12.37
N LYS A 19 -18.86 -10.80 12.55
CA LYS A 19 -18.67 -10.04 13.79
C LYS A 19 -18.78 -8.55 13.53
N ALA A 20 -19.43 -7.85 14.44
CA ALA A 20 -19.43 -6.39 14.47
C ALA A 20 -17.99 -5.90 14.71
N ILE A 21 -17.54 -4.95 13.88
CA ILE A 21 -16.25 -4.29 13.97
C ILE A 21 -16.44 -2.78 13.74
N CYS A 22 -15.42 -1.97 13.99
CA CYS A 22 -15.44 -0.53 13.74
C CYS A 22 -14.08 -0.16 13.16
N VAL A 23 -13.91 -0.34 11.85
CA VAL A 23 -12.62 -0.16 11.16
C VAL A 23 -12.80 0.78 9.99
N ASP A 24 -12.08 1.89 10.02
CA ASP A 24 -11.92 2.74 8.85
C ASP A 24 -10.72 2.26 8.03
N TRP A 25 -10.89 2.20 6.71
CA TRP A 25 -9.85 1.85 5.77
C TRP A 25 -9.63 2.98 4.77
N TYR A 26 -8.39 3.10 4.32
CA TYR A 26 -7.94 4.13 3.39
C TYR A 26 -7.08 3.45 2.33
N ARG A 27 -7.47 3.54 1.06
CA ARG A 27 -6.59 3.13 -0.04
C ARG A 27 -5.47 4.13 -0.23
N GLN A 28 -4.40 3.67 -0.87
CA GLN A 28 -3.15 4.41 -0.98
C GLN A 28 -2.72 4.48 -2.43
N GLN A 29 -2.03 5.57 -2.81
CA GLN A 29 -1.36 5.66 -4.10
C GLN A 29 0.10 5.18 -4.00
N PRO A 30 0.62 4.41 -4.98
CA PRO A 30 2.00 3.94 -4.96
C PRO A 30 3.05 5.04 -4.82
N ASP A 31 2.84 6.18 -5.47
CA ASP A 31 3.76 7.31 -5.42
C ASP A 31 3.77 8.00 -4.06
N GLU A 32 2.63 8.05 -3.35
CA GLU A 32 2.54 8.58 -2.00
C GLU A 32 3.33 7.71 -1.01
N ILE A 33 3.16 6.39 -1.10
CA ILE A 33 3.91 5.42 -0.28
C ILE A 33 5.40 5.47 -0.60
N ALA A 34 5.78 5.55 -1.88
CA ALA A 34 7.17 5.72 -2.27
C ALA A 34 7.76 7.03 -1.73
N GLY A 35 7.00 8.13 -1.77
CA GLY A 35 7.39 9.41 -1.17
C GLY A 35 7.60 9.33 0.33
N LEU A 36 6.70 8.65 1.06
CA LEU A 36 6.83 8.41 2.50
C LEU A 36 8.09 7.60 2.84
N LEU A 37 8.36 6.53 2.09
CA LEU A 37 9.56 5.71 2.29
C LEU A 37 10.84 6.49 2.05
N ARG A 38 10.89 7.32 1.00
CA ARG A 38 12.04 8.22 0.75
C ARG A 38 12.24 9.20 1.90
N ARG A 39 11.17 9.83 2.39
CA ARG A 39 11.24 10.73 3.55
C ARG A 39 11.70 10.01 4.83
N ALA A 40 11.38 8.73 4.97
CA ALA A 40 11.85 7.88 6.06
C ALA A 40 13.30 7.38 5.89
N GLY A 41 14.01 7.82 4.84
CA GLY A 41 15.42 7.47 4.60
C GLY A 41 15.63 6.13 3.90
N PHE A 42 14.59 5.55 3.30
CA PHE A 42 14.74 4.36 2.45
C PHE A 42 15.03 4.74 1.00
N GLU A 43 15.83 3.91 0.33
CA GLU A 43 15.97 3.95 -1.12
C GLU A 43 14.84 3.11 -1.73
N VAL A 44 13.93 3.77 -2.46
CA VAL A 44 12.89 3.07 -3.23
C VAL A 44 13.50 2.50 -4.49
N TRP A 45 13.50 1.18 -4.59
CA TRP A 45 14.10 0.44 -5.69
C TRP A 45 13.10 0.20 -6.84
N ALA A 46 11.86 -0.17 -6.52
CA ALA A 46 10.82 -0.37 -7.53
C ALA A 46 9.44 0.00 -7.01
N THR A 47 8.59 0.47 -7.92
CA THR A 47 7.17 0.73 -7.69
C THR A 47 6.40 0.14 -8.86
N THR A 48 5.43 -0.73 -8.59
CA THR A 48 4.64 -1.42 -9.61
C THR A 48 3.17 -1.41 -9.21
N THR A 49 2.30 -1.17 -10.20
CA THR A 49 0.85 -1.38 -10.06
C THR A 49 0.43 -2.55 -10.92
N ARG A 50 -0.20 -3.54 -10.31
CA ARG A 50 -0.77 -4.70 -11.01
C ARG A 50 -2.28 -4.56 -11.10
N GLN A 51 -2.85 -4.85 -12.26
CA GLN A 51 -4.30 -4.91 -12.45
C GLN A 51 -4.90 -6.02 -11.57
N PRO A 52 -6.14 -5.86 -11.08
CA PRO A 52 -6.80 -6.88 -10.25
C PRO A 52 -6.97 -8.21 -11.02
N ASP A 53 -6.81 -9.32 -10.31
CA ASP A 53 -7.27 -10.63 -10.80
C ASP A 53 -8.79 -10.79 -10.62
N SER A 54 -9.36 -11.89 -11.12
CA SER A 54 -10.82 -12.12 -11.14
C SER A 54 -11.50 -12.09 -9.76
N ALA A 55 -10.76 -12.35 -8.67
CA ALA A 55 -11.27 -12.29 -7.30
C ALA A 55 -11.03 -10.93 -6.61
N GLU A 56 -10.27 -10.03 -7.23
CA GLU A 56 -9.86 -8.75 -6.65
C GLU A 56 -10.69 -7.60 -7.22
N LYS A 57 -10.98 -6.62 -6.38
CA LYS A 57 -11.81 -5.46 -6.76
C LYS A 57 -10.99 -4.22 -7.13
N THR A 58 -9.70 -4.23 -6.82
CA THR A 58 -8.81 -3.06 -6.96
C THR A 58 -7.45 -3.50 -7.48
N PRO A 59 -6.75 -2.65 -8.24
CA PRO A 59 -5.33 -2.87 -8.52
C PRO A 59 -4.53 -3.01 -7.23
N GLN A 60 -3.41 -3.71 -7.30
CA GLN A 60 -2.47 -3.90 -6.20
C GLN A 60 -1.20 -3.08 -6.45
N GLY A 61 -0.80 -2.30 -5.45
CA GLY A 61 0.42 -1.52 -5.44
C GLY A 61 1.52 -2.28 -4.71
N TYR A 62 2.72 -2.26 -5.29
CA TYR A 62 3.92 -2.89 -4.74
C TYR A 62 5.02 -1.84 -4.66
N VAL A 63 5.58 -1.63 -3.47
CA VAL A 63 6.75 -0.76 -3.28
C VAL A 63 7.88 -1.55 -2.64
N LEU A 64 8.97 -1.68 -3.39
CA LEU A 64 10.20 -2.30 -2.93
C LEU A 64 11.16 -1.19 -2.54
N ALA A 65 11.60 -1.21 -1.29
CA ALA A 65 12.58 -0.26 -0.77
C ALA A 65 13.59 -1.00 0.11
N ARG A 66 14.81 -0.48 0.15
CA ARG A 66 15.91 -1.00 0.95
C ARG A 66 16.49 0.09 1.84
N LYS A 67 17.14 -0.32 2.92
CA LYS A 67 17.98 0.59 3.70
C LYS A 67 19.17 1.02 2.81
N PRO A 68 19.52 2.31 2.79
CA PRO A 68 20.73 2.76 2.10
C PRO A 68 21.94 2.00 2.64
N VAL A 69 22.86 1.63 1.74
CA VAL A 69 24.18 1.14 2.15
C VAL A 69 24.93 2.35 2.70
N ALA A 70 25.44 2.27 3.93
CA ALA A 70 26.33 3.31 4.44
C ALA A 70 27.59 3.32 3.56
N GLU A 71 27.94 4.48 3.02
CA GLU A 71 29.25 4.65 2.39
C GLU A 71 30.31 4.53 3.51
N SER A 72 31.23 3.57 3.35
CA SER A 72 32.36 3.34 4.27
C SER A 72 33.48 4.33 4.04
#